data_AF-A0A834DH60-F1
#
_entry.id   AF-A0A834DH60-F1
#
_cell.length_a   1.000
_cell.length_b   1.000
_cell.length_c   1.000
_cell.angle_alpha   90.00
_cell.angle_beta   90.00
_cell.angle_gamma   90.00
#
_symmetry.space_group_name_H-M   'P 1'
#
loop_
_entity.id
_entity.type
_entity.pdbx_description
1 polymer ?
#
loop_
_entity_poly.entity_id
_entity_poly.type
_entity_poly.pdbx_seq_one_letter_code
_entity_poly.pdbx_strand_id
1 'polypeptide(L)'
;MLLNNEWAKNEIREEIKRFLETNENKFTTTQNLWDTAKAVLRGKFIAIQAHLKKLETFQTNNLTLCLQELEEQQQRQPRASRRKEITKIRAELNDIETKSTILRINEFFLCSGYQSCLINL
;
A
#
# COMPACT_ATOMS: atom_id res chain seq x y z
N MET A 1 -0.73 -4.37 -2.57
CA MET A 1 -1.30 -4.23 -3.92
C MET A 1 -2.36 -3.16 -3.81
N LEU A 2 -2.23 -2.10 -4.60
CA LEU A 2 -3.10 -0.93 -4.56
C LEU A 2 -4.59 -1.29 -4.72
N LEU A 3 -4.87 -2.34 -5.49
CA LEU A 3 -6.22 -2.87 -5.72
C LEU A 3 -6.85 -3.57 -4.50
N ASN A 4 -6.07 -3.89 -3.46
CA ASN A 4 -6.60 -4.44 -2.20
C ASN A 4 -6.98 -3.33 -1.21
N ASN A 5 -6.63 -2.07 -1.49
CA ASN A 5 -6.96 -0.93 -0.64
C ASN A 5 -8.24 -0.26 -1.15
N GLU A 6 -9.31 -0.25 -0.35
CA GLU A 6 -10.61 0.32 -0.75
C GLU A 6 -10.53 1.81 -1.06
N TRP A 7 -9.76 2.57 -0.29
CA TRP A 7 -9.59 4.00 -0.53
C TRP A 7 -8.92 4.25 -1.89
N ALA A 8 -7.86 3.50 -2.20
CA ALA A 8 -7.16 3.60 -3.48
C ALA A 8 -8.05 3.20 -4.67
N LYS A 9 -8.89 2.16 -4.50
CA LYS A 9 -9.90 1.77 -5.51
C LYS A 9 -10.91 2.89 -5.75
N ASN A 10 -11.40 3.52 -4.69
CA ASN A 10 -12.32 4.64 -4.82
C ASN A 10 -11.66 5.83 -5.53
N GLU A 11 -10.42 6.15 -5.17
CA GLU A 11 -9.66 7.25 -5.76
C GLU A 11 -9.46 7.07 -7.27
N ILE A 12 -9.15 5.85 -7.72
CA ILE A 12 -9.05 5.53 -9.16
C ILE A 12 -10.42 5.63 -9.83
N ARG A 13 -11.48 5.12 -9.20
CA ARG A 13 -12.84 5.18 -9.76
C ARG A 13 -13.28 6.63 -9.99
N GLU A 14 -13.03 7.51 -9.03
CA GLU A 14 -13.36 8.93 -9.15
C GLU A 14 -12.49 9.63 -10.21
N GLU A 15 -11.22 9.25 -10.36
CA GLU A 15 -10.36 9.77 -11.42
C GLU A 15 -10.89 9.41 -12.82
N ILE A 16 -11.33 8.16 -13.01
CA ILE A 16 -11.93 7.71 -14.27
C ILE A 16 -13.19 8.53 -14.60
N LYS A 17 -14.07 8.74 -13.62
CA LYS A 17 -15.29 9.54 -13.82
C LYS A 17 -14.96 10.96 -14.25
N ARG A 18 -14.07 11.65 -13.51
CA ARG A 18 -13.63 13.02 -13.83
C ARG A 18 -13.00 13.11 -15.23
N PHE A 19 -12.18 12.13 -15.59
CA PHE A 19 -11.56 12.07 -16.91
C PHE A 19 -12.62 11.98 -18.02
N LEU A 20 -13.60 11.09 -17.88
CA LEU A 20 -14.68 10.94 -18.86
C LEU A 20 -15.53 12.22 -18.96
N GLU A 21 -15.98 12.78 -17.84
CA GLU A 21 -16.79 14.00 -17.80
C GLU A 21 -16.12 15.20 -18.51
N THR A 22 -14.79 15.28 -18.47
CA THR A 22 -14.04 16.42 -19.03
C THR A 22 -13.55 16.19 -20.46
N ASN A 23 -13.44 14.94 -20.91
CA ASN A 23 -12.81 14.59 -22.20
C ASN A 23 -13.76 13.89 -23.18
N GLU A 24 -14.98 13.55 -22.77
CA GLU A 24 -16.00 12.98 -23.65
C GLU A 24 -16.50 14.07 -24.62
N ASN A 25 -15.82 14.17 -25.77
CA ASN A 25 -16.17 15.06 -26.86
C ASN A 25 -16.39 14.24 -28.14
N LYS A 26 -17.45 14.57 -28.88
CA LYS A 26 -17.83 13.93 -30.15
C LYS A 26 -16.73 13.97 -31.22
N PHE A 27 -15.78 14.89 -31.11
CA PHE A 27 -14.68 15.08 -32.06
C PHE A 27 -13.38 14.38 -31.67
N THR A 28 -13.27 13.83 -30.46
CA THR A 28 -12.07 13.11 -30.01
C THR A 28 -12.11 11.67 -30.51
N THR A 29 -11.03 11.19 -31.12
CA THR A 29 -10.95 9.78 -31.54
C THR A 29 -10.90 8.87 -30.31
N THR A 30 -11.56 7.71 -30.37
CA THR A 30 -11.55 6.71 -29.29
C THR A 30 -10.13 6.31 -28.88
N GLN A 31 -9.21 6.25 -29.85
CA GLN A 31 -7.80 5.93 -29.61
C GLN A 31 -7.12 7.01 -28.74
N ASN A 32 -7.27 8.28 -29.10
CA ASN A 32 -6.67 9.38 -28.34
C ASN A 32 -7.26 9.46 -26.92
N LEU A 33 -8.56 9.21 -26.79
CA LEU A 33 -9.22 9.17 -25.48
C LEU A 33 -8.64 8.04 -24.61
N TRP A 34 -8.47 6.84 -25.16
CA TRP A 34 -7.90 5.69 -24.45
C TRP A 34 -6.43 5.90 -24.07
N ASP A 35 -5.61 6.43 -24.98
CA ASP A 35 -4.20 6.71 -24.72
C ASP A 35 -4.01 7.77 -23.64
N THR A 36 -4.84 8.81 -23.65
CA THR A 36 -4.86 9.84 -22.62
C THR A 36 -5.33 9.28 -21.28
N ALA A 37 -6.41 8.49 -21.26
CA ALA A 37 -6.91 7.83 -20.05
C ALA A 37 -5.82 6.97 -19.40
N LYS A 38 -5.12 6.15 -20.19
CA LYS A 38 -4.00 5.32 -19.69
C LYS A 38 -2.90 6.17 -19.05
N ALA A 39 -2.52 7.28 -19.68
CA ALA A 39 -1.48 8.17 -19.15
C ALA A 39 -1.89 8.80 -17.81
N VAL A 40 -3.13 9.31 -17.72
CA VAL A 40 -3.70 9.90 -16.50
C VAL A 40 -3.75 8.86 -15.37
N LEU A 41 -4.31 7.68 -15.64
CA LEU A 41 -4.44 6.62 -14.65
C LEU A 41 -3.09 6.10 -14.18
N ARG A 42 -2.09 6.03 -15.08
CA ARG A 42 -0.72 5.66 -14.71
C ARG A 42 -0.12 6.69 -13.74
N GLY A 43 -0.28 7.98 -14.01
CA GLY A 43 0.17 9.04 -13.11
C GLY A 43 -0.48 8.95 -11.73
N LYS A 44 -1.81 8.75 -11.70
CA LYS A 44 -2.58 8.58 -10.46
C LYS A 44 -2.14 7.37 -9.66
N PHE A 45 -1.92 6.23 -10.33
CA PHE A 45 -1.46 5.00 -9.70
C PHE A 45 -0.10 5.19 -9.03
N ILE A 46 0.86 5.82 -9.72
CA ILE A 46 2.20 6.11 -9.17
C ILE A 46 2.09 7.01 -7.93
N ALA A 47 1.25 8.05 -7.98
CA ALA A 47 1.05 8.96 -6.86
C ALA A 47 0.48 8.25 -5.62
N ILE A 48 -0.54 7.40 -5.82
CA ILE A 48 -1.14 6.62 -4.73
C ILE A 48 -0.14 5.61 -4.17
N GLN A 49 0.61 4.89 -5.00
CA GLN A 49 1.65 3.96 -4.55
C GLN A 49 2.70 4.68 -3.69
N ALA A 50 3.17 5.85 -4.14
CA ALA A 50 4.13 6.66 -3.40
C ALA A 50 3.58 7.11 -2.04
N HIS A 51 2.31 7.52 -2.00
CA HIS A 51 1.63 7.90 -0.77
C HIS A 51 1.52 6.74 0.22
N LEU A 52 1.04 5.56 -0.23
CA LEU A 52 0.92 4.37 0.61
C LEU A 52 2.27 3.92 1.16
N LYS A 53 3.32 3.93 0.33
CA LYS A 53 4.69 3.59 0.75
C LYS A 53 5.20 4.55 1.83
N LYS A 54 4.91 5.85 1.69
CA LYS A 54 5.25 6.85 2.70
C LYS A 54 4.53 6.61 4.01
N LEU A 55 3.24 6.26 3.96
CA LEU A 55 2.43 5.95 5.14
C LEU A 55 2.93 4.69 5.87
N GLU A 56 3.22 3.62 5.14
CA GLU A 56 3.80 2.39 5.68
C GLU A 56 5.14 2.67 6.37
N THR A 57 6.02 3.43 5.73
CA THR A 57 7.32 3.83 6.30
C THR A 57 7.13 4.65 7.59
N PHE A 58 6.19 5.59 7.59
CA PHE A 58 5.89 6.40 8.77
C PHE A 58 5.36 5.54 9.93
N GLN A 59 4.43 4.61 9.66
CA GLN A 59 3.89 3.71 10.68
C GLN A 59 5.00 2.81 11.27
N THR A 60 5.81 2.18 10.43
CA THR A 60 6.93 1.33 10.88
C THR A 60 7.92 2.12 11.73
N ASN A 61 8.33 3.31 11.29
CA ASN A 61 9.27 4.15 12.05
C ASN A 61 8.72 4.53 13.43
N ASN A 62 7.44 4.92 13.51
CA ASN A 62 6.82 5.26 14.80
C ASN A 62 6.76 4.06 15.74
N LEU A 63 6.38 2.88 15.24
CA LEU A 63 6.35 1.65 16.03
C LEU A 63 7.75 1.25 16.49
N THR A 64 8.78 1.40 15.64
CA THR A 64 10.17 1.13 16.01
C THR A 64 10.67 2.06 17.11
N LEU A 65 10.39 3.37 17.01
CA LEU A 65 10.75 4.33 18.06
C LEU A 65 10.04 4.00 19.39
N CYS A 66 8.73 3.72 19.33
CA CYS A 66 7.96 3.33 20.51
C CYS A 66 8.49 2.04 21.15
N LEU A 67 8.88 1.05 20.33
CA LEU A 67 9.47 -0.19 20.80
C LEU A 67 10.80 0.06 21.54
N GLN A 68 11.68 0.89 20.99
CA GLN A 68 12.97 1.24 21.60
C GLN A 68 12.78 1.90 22.97
N GLU A 69 11.88 2.88 23.07
CA GLU A 69 11.57 3.56 24.33
C GLU A 69 11.05 2.58 25.40
N LEU A 70 10.15 1.67 25.01
CA LEU A 70 9.60 0.67 25.92
C LEU A 70 10.65 -0.36 26.35
N GLU A 71 11.56 -0.75 25.47
CA GLU A 71 12.66 -1.66 25.78
C GLU A 71 13.65 -1.03 26.77
N GLU A 72 14.03 0.22 26.58
CA GLU A 72 14.87 0.96 27.54
C GLU A 72 14.20 1.07 28.91
N GLN A 73 12.92 1.44 28.94
CA GLN A 73 12.17 1.51 30.20
C GLN A 73 12.01 0.14 30.86
N GLN A 74 11.87 -0.93 30.07
CA GLN A 74 11.78 -2.29 30.58
C GLN A 74 13.09 -2.76 31.20
N GLN A 75 14.24 -2.38 30.65
CA GLN A 75 15.56 -2.66 31.23
C GLN A 75 15.76 -1.93 32.56
N ARG A 76 15.39 -0.64 32.63
CA ARG A 76 15.55 0.17 33.85
C ARG A 76 14.57 -0.23 34.96
N GLN A 77 13.32 -0.52 34.60
CA GLN A 77 12.26 -0.85 35.55
C GLN A 77 11.35 -1.95 34.99
N PRO A 78 11.68 -3.23 35.20
CA PRO A 78 10.90 -4.33 34.64
C PRO A 78 9.44 -4.31 35.10
N ARG A 79 8.48 -4.30 34.17
CA ARG A 79 7.04 -4.42 34.46
C ARG A 79 6.38 -5.45 33.56
N ALA A 80 5.46 -6.25 34.13
CA ALA A 80 4.75 -7.27 33.37
C ALA A 80 3.81 -6.67 32.31
N SER A 81 3.18 -5.51 32.58
CA SER A 81 2.35 -4.79 31.60
C SER A 81 3.17 -4.36 30.39
N ARG A 82 4.35 -3.76 30.62
CA ARG A 82 5.23 -3.29 29.55
C ARG A 82 5.73 -4.42 28.65
N ARG A 83 6.02 -5.61 29.22
CA ARG A 83 6.33 -6.80 28.40
C ARG A 83 5.19 -7.15 27.43
N LYS A 84 3.93 -7.05 27.85
CA LYS A 84 2.78 -7.30 26.98
C LYS A 84 2.69 -6.27 25.85
N GLU A 85 2.94 -5.00 26.14
CA GLU A 85 2.96 -3.92 25.14
C GLU A 85 4.08 -4.13 24.10
N ILE A 86 5.30 -4.45 24.55
CA ILE A 86 6.43 -4.79 23.67
C ILE A 86 6.08 -5.96 22.74
N THR A 87 5.50 -7.04 23.28
CA THR A 87 5.07 -8.18 22.46
C THR A 87 4.01 -7.78 21.44
N LYS A 88 3.05 -6.92 21.81
CA LYS A 88 2.02 -6.42 20.90
C LYS A 88 2.63 -5.61 19.74
N ILE A 89 3.54 -4.67 20.03
CA ILE A 89 4.18 -3.84 19.00
C ILE A 89 5.03 -4.70 18.06
N ARG A 90 5.78 -5.68 18.59
CA ARG A 90 6.54 -6.62 17.76
C ARG A 90 5.64 -7.45 16.84
N ALA A 91 4.48 -7.89 17.34
CA ALA A 91 3.50 -8.60 16.51
C ALA A 91 2.93 -7.71 15.39
N GLU A 92 2.66 -6.44 15.69
CA GLU A 92 2.18 -5.48 14.69
C GLU A 92 3.25 -5.19 13.62
N LEU A 93 4.51 -4.98 14.01
CA LEU A 93 5.63 -4.81 13.07
C LEU A 93 5.78 -6.03 12.15
N ASN A 94 5.71 -7.24 12.70
CA ASN A 94 5.78 -8.48 11.91
C ASN A 94 4.61 -8.62 10.93
N ASP A 95 3.41 -8.20 11.31
CA ASP A 95 2.23 -8.23 10.43
C ASP A 95 2.39 -7.26 9.24
N ILE A 96 2.89 -6.05 9.50
CA ILE A 96 3.21 -5.06 8.45
C ILE A 96 4.27 -5.62 7.48
N GLU A 97 5.37 -6.15 8.00
CA GLU A 97 6.45 -6.72 7.20
C GLU A 97 5.97 -7.93 6.36
N THR A 98 5.17 -8.81 6.97
CA THR A 98 4.60 -9.98 6.29
C THR A 98 3.71 -9.57 5.14
N LYS A 99 2.78 -8.63 5.37
CA LYS A 99 1.92 -8.08 4.32
C LYS A 99 2.75 -7.46 3.20
N SER A 100 3.75 -6.64 3.52
CA SER A 100 4.64 -6.01 2.54
C SER A 100 5.40 -7.04 1.69
N THR A 101 5.85 -8.13 2.30
CA THR A 101 6.57 -9.24 1.63
C THR A 101 5.67 -10.02 0.69
N ILE A 102 4.46 -10.40 1.11
CA ILE A 102 3.47 -11.07 0.24
C ILE A 102 3.17 -10.21 -0.99
N LEU A 103 3.04 -8.89 -0.81
CA LEU A 103 2.79 -7.99 -1.92
C LEU A 103 3.94 -7.92 -2.94
N ARG A 104 5.19 -7.89 -2.47
CA ARG A 104 6.38 -7.92 -3.33
C ARG A 104 6.51 -9.25 -4.09
N ILE A 105 6.20 -10.35 -3.43
CA ILE A 105 6.19 -11.69 -4.03
C ILE A 105 5.13 -11.75 -5.14
N ASN A 106 3.92 -11.25 -4.89
CA ASN A 106 2.85 -11.20 -5.87
C ASN A 106 3.23 -10.32 -7.08
N GLU A 107 3.88 -9.19 -6.85
CA GLU A 107 4.40 -8.33 -7.92
C GLU A 107 5.46 -9.06 -8.76
N PHE A 108 6.40 -9.77 -8.11
CA PHE A 108 7.41 -10.56 -8.79
C PHE A 108 6.80 -11.64 -9.69
N PHE A 109 5.79 -12.38 -9.21
CA PHE A 109 5.11 -13.41 -9.99
C PHE A 109 4.27 -12.84 -11.14
N LEU A 110 3.59 -11.71 -10.93
CA LEU A 110 2.84 -11.02 -11.98
C LEU A 110 3.77 -10.50 -13.09
N CYS A 111 4.95 -9.99 -12.74
CA CYS A 111 5.93 -9.50 -13.72
C CYS A 111 6.68 -10.62 -14.45
N SER A 112 6.78 -11.82 -13.88
CA SER A 112 7.50 -12.97 -14.46
C SER A 112 6.61 -13.92 -15.27
N GLY A 113 5.29 -13.67 -15.35
CA GLY A 113 4.35 -14.46 -16.17
C GLY A 113 3.94 -15.80 -15.57
N TYR A 114 4.32 -16.10 -14.33
CA TYR A 114 3.92 -17.32 -13.62
C TYR A 114 2.57 -17.12 -12.94
N GLN A 115 1.50 -17.10 -13.74
CA GLN A 115 0.14 -16.83 -13.26
C GLN A 115 -0.56 -18.05 -12.61
N SER A 116 0.02 -19.26 -12.71
CA SER A 116 -0.63 -20.50 -12.26
C SER A 116 -0.44 -20.86 -10.79
N CYS A 117 0.36 -20.13 -9.99
CA CYS A 117 0.68 -20.53 -8.61
C CYS A 117 -0.08 -19.76 -7.51
N LEU A 118 -0.94 -18.79 -7.84
CA LEU A 118 -1.44 -17.81 -6.86
C LEU A 118 -2.85 -18.05 -6.29
N ILE A 119 -3.49 -19.21 -6.50
CA ILE A 119 -4.87 -19.41 -6.00
C ILE A 119 -4.95 -19.84 -4.51
N ASN A 120 -3.86 -20.23 -3.83
CA ASN A 120 -3.97 -20.71 -2.43
C ASN A 120 -2.81 -20.27 -1.52
N LEU A 121 -2.74 -18.99 -1.16
CA LEU A 121 -2.01 -18.50 0.01
C LEU A 121 -2.72 -17.30 0.64
#